data_AF-A0A972GA58-F1
#
_entry.id   AF-A0A972GA58-F1
#
_cell.length_a   1.000
_cell.length_b   1.000
_cell.length_c   1.000
_cell.angle_alpha   90.00
_cell.angle_beta   90.00
_cell.angle_gamma   90.00
#
_symmetry.space_group_name_H-M   'P 1'
#
loop_
_entity.id
_entity.type
_entity.pdbx_description
1 polymer ?
#
loop_
_entity_poly.entity_id
_entity_poly.type
_entity_poly.pdbx_seq_one_letter_code
_entity_poly.pdbx_strand_id
1 'polypeptide(L)'
;MSTNIYDWKVERNAHTLQGSLSFQCGIPNLADQIVHDIGRTRLHNVTEVALNIIVDAPSGFAMTLLESYTSSSLETTIILTWSRCPEYWEDLWDHRPLGLIVAEYHLLSTCLHAVAHKKRFRIPTMTTTSLTPTERRIFRFLSHGYTNSQIADFFLMDTPIVKLQKH
;
A
#
# COMPACT_ATOMS: atom_id res chain seq x y z
N MET A 1 -8.56 -15.08 -2.00
CA MET A 1 -7.28 -14.35 -1.93
C MET A 1 -6.22 -15.20 -2.62
N SER A 2 -5.55 -14.66 -3.63
CA SER A 2 -4.42 -15.35 -4.28
C SER A 2 -3.11 -14.71 -3.83
N THR A 3 -2.16 -15.53 -3.39
CA THR A 3 -0.80 -15.11 -3.09
C THR A 3 0.15 -15.80 -4.05
N ASN A 4 0.86 -15.02 -4.86
CA ASN A 4 1.87 -15.51 -5.78
C ASN A 4 3.24 -15.10 -5.26
N ILE A 5 4.20 -16.02 -5.26
CA ILE A 5 5.58 -15.75 -4.80
C ILE A 5 6.52 -15.93 -5.99
N TYR A 6 7.38 -14.95 -6.20
CA TYR A 6 8.40 -14.95 -7.25
C TYR A 6 9.78 -14.78 -6.61
N ASP A 7 10.57 -15.85 -6.67
CA ASP A 7 11.94 -15.90 -6.18
C ASP A 7 12.93 -15.73 -7.34
N TRP A 8 14.14 -15.31 -7.00
CA TRP A 8 15.24 -15.05 -7.92
C TRP A 8 16.59 -14.99 -7.21
N LYS A 9 17.64 -15.17 -7.99
CA LYS A 9 19.03 -15.19 -7.53
C LYS A 9 19.88 -14.52 -8.60
N VAL A 10 20.72 -13.56 -8.22
CA VAL A 10 21.63 -12.88 -9.14
C VAL A 10 23.07 -12.98 -8.60
N GLU A 11 24.00 -13.44 -9.43
CA GLU A 11 25.42 -13.45 -9.10
C GLU A 11 26.08 -12.16 -9.60
N ARG A 12 26.67 -11.37 -8.69
CA ARG A 12 27.48 -10.18 -9.03
C ARG A 12 28.79 -10.21 -8.26
N ASN A 13 29.91 -10.16 -8.98
CA ASN A 13 31.26 -10.01 -8.40
C ASN A 13 31.53 -10.95 -7.21
N ALA A 14 31.32 -12.26 -7.39
CA ALA A 14 31.46 -13.31 -6.37
C ALA A 14 30.47 -13.27 -5.18
N HIS A 15 29.53 -12.33 -5.15
CA HIS A 15 28.42 -12.30 -4.20
C HIS A 15 27.11 -12.74 -4.87
N THR A 16 26.37 -13.61 -4.20
CA THR A 16 25.01 -13.98 -4.57
C THR A 16 24.03 -13.04 -3.89
N LEU A 17 23.18 -12.36 -4.65
CA LEU A 17 22.02 -11.62 -4.17
C LEU A 17 20.76 -12.48 -4.30
N GLN A 18 19.99 -12.59 -3.21
CA GLN A 18 18.73 -13.33 -3.09
C GLN A 18 17.77 -12.54 -2.15
N GLY A 19 16.55 -13.03 -1.92
CA GLY A 19 15.35 -12.32 -1.44
C GLY A 19 14.08 -12.88 -2.14
N SER A 20 12.98 -12.13 -2.18
CA SER A 20 11.76 -12.57 -2.88
C SER A 20 10.77 -11.42 -3.10
N LEU A 21 9.86 -11.58 -4.07
CA LEU A 21 8.68 -10.73 -4.21
C LEU A 21 7.42 -11.57 -4.01
N SER A 22 6.60 -11.23 -3.03
CA SER A 22 5.25 -11.79 -2.91
C SER A 22 4.21 -10.79 -3.42
N PHE A 23 3.20 -11.29 -4.11
CA PHE A 23 2.08 -10.50 -4.61
C PHE A 23 0.80 -10.97 -3.94
N GLN A 24 0.01 -10.04 -3.41
CA GLN A 24 -1.30 -10.29 -2.85
C GLN A 24 -2.35 -9.50 -3.64
N CYS A 25 -3.35 -10.19 -4.16
CA CYS A 25 -4.43 -9.56 -4.92
C CYS A 25 -5.79 -10.18 -4.58
N GLY A 26 -6.83 -9.35 -4.55
CA GLY A 26 -8.22 -9.80 -4.42
C GLY A 26 -8.78 -10.35 -5.72
N ILE A 27 -8.20 -9.98 -6.87
CA ILE A 27 -8.59 -10.48 -8.21
C ILE A 27 -7.65 -11.62 -8.64
N PRO A 28 -8.19 -12.82 -8.96
CA PRO A 28 -7.39 -13.93 -9.47
C PRO A 28 -6.61 -13.56 -10.74
N ASN A 29 -5.39 -14.05 -10.87
CA ASN A 29 -4.49 -13.91 -12.04
C ASN A 29 -4.05 -12.47 -12.40
N LEU A 30 -4.58 -11.43 -11.76
CA LEU A 30 -4.15 -10.05 -12.03
C LEU A 30 -2.68 -9.81 -11.65
N ALA A 31 -2.24 -10.40 -10.53
CA ALA A 31 -0.83 -10.35 -10.14
C ALA A 31 0.09 -10.98 -11.20
N ASP A 32 -0.30 -12.13 -11.77
CA ASP A 32 0.47 -12.79 -12.83
C ASP A 32 0.53 -11.95 -14.11
N GLN A 33 -0.58 -11.29 -14.47
CA GLN A 33 -0.62 -10.36 -15.60
C GLN A 33 0.33 -9.18 -15.39
N ILE A 34 0.31 -8.55 -14.21
CA ILE A 34 1.22 -7.43 -13.90
C ILE A 34 2.68 -7.87 -14.00
N VAL A 35 3.02 -9.04 -13.46
CA VAL A 35 4.38 -9.59 -13.53
C VAL A 35 4.79 -9.90 -14.96
N HIS A 36 3.86 -10.43 -15.76
CA HIS A 36 4.08 -10.66 -17.19
C HIS A 36 4.34 -9.34 -17.94
N ASP A 37 3.51 -8.33 -17.73
CA ASP A 37 3.55 -7.05 -18.46
C ASP A 37 4.78 -6.20 -18.12
N ILE A 38 5.20 -6.19 -16.85
CA ILE A 38 6.43 -5.50 -16.44
C ILE A 38 7.67 -6.28 -16.92
N GLY A 39 7.52 -7.59 -17.12
CA GLY A 39 8.60 -8.50 -17.46
C GLY A 39 9.38 -8.92 -16.22
N ARG A 40 9.43 -10.23 -15.99
CA ARG A 40 10.15 -10.87 -14.88
C ARG A 40 11.55 -10.29 -14.64
N THR A 41 12.37 -10.12 -15.68
CA THR A 41 13.75 -9.63 -15.57
C THR A 41 13.89 -8.20 -15.01
N ARG A 42 12.88 -7.34 -15.18
CA ARG A 42 12.86 -5.98 -14.62
C ARG A 42 12.50 -5.94 -13.13
N LEU A 43 11.85 -6.98 -12.64
CA LEU A 43 11.52 -7.17 -11.22
C LEU A 43 12.65 -7.89 -10.46
N HIS A 44 13.40 -8.72 -11.18
CA HIS A 44 14.46 -9.58 -10.65
C HIS A 44 15.84 -8.91 -10.46
N ASN A 45 15.95 -7.59 -10.29
CA ASN A 45 17.27 -6.96 -10.17
C ASN A 45 17.39 -5.92 -9.06
N VAL A 46 16.51 -6.01 -8.06
CA VAL A 46 16.16 -4.78 -7.36
C VAL A 46 16.34 -4.77 -5.85
N THR A 47 16.44 -5.88 -5.12
CA THR A 47 16.63 -5.80 -3.65
C THR A 47 17.17 -7.10 -3.07
N GLU A 48 17.81 -7.05 -1.90
CA GLU A 48 18.18 -8.23 -1.09
C GLU A 48 17.09 -8.59 -0.06
N VAL A 49 16.04 -7.78 0.02
CA VAL A 49 14.99 -7.89 1.03
C VAL A 49 13.74 -8.50 0.40
N ALA A 50 13.09 -9.41 1.12
CA ALA A 50 11.78 -9.90 0.75
C ALA A 50 10.75 -8.75 0.82
N LEU A 51 10.12 -8.44 -0.32
CA LEU A 51 9.09 -7.41 -0.39
C LEU A 51 7.71 -8.02 -0.63
N ASN A 52 6.72 -7.41 -0.02
CA ASN A 52 5.31 -7.73 -0.20
C ASN A 52 4.64 -6.67 -1.07
N ILE A 53 4.05 -7.08 -2.19
CA ILE A 53 3.37 -6.19 -3.12
C ILE A 53 1.87 -6.46 -3.03
N ILE A 54 1.12 -5.48 -2.54
CA ILE A 54 -0.33 -5.54 -2.50
C ILE A 54 -0.87 -4.88 -3.76
N VAL A 55 -1.62 -5.66 -4.55
CA VAL A 55 -2.39 -5.19 -5.70
C VAL A 55 -3.81 -4.91 -5.21
N ASP A 56 -4.12 -3.64 -4.99
CA ASP A 56 -5.41 -3.15 -4.48
C ASP A 56 -6.49 -3.23 -5.55
N ALA A 57 -6.96 -4.45 -5.77
CA ALA A 57 -8.02 -4.77 -6.69
C ALA A 57 -8.86 -5.93 -6.10
N PRO A 58 -10.19 -5.74 -5.92
CA PRO A 58 -10.92 -4.48 -6.06
C PRO A 58 -10.46 -3.42 -5.04
N SER A 59 -10.78 -2.14 -5.30
CA SER A 59 -10.41 -1.04 -4.39
C SER A 59 -10.91 -1.31 -2.97
N GLY A 60 -10.04 -1.08 -1.98
CA GLY A 60 -10.31 -1.35 -0.56
C GLY A 60 -9.68 -2.64 -0.06
N PHE A 61 -9.27 -3.54 -0.96
CA PHE A 61 -8.58 -4.78 -0.63
C PHE A 61 -7.28 -4.52 0.15
N ALA A 62 -6.50 -3.52 -0.27
CA ALA A 62 -5.27 -3.17 0.43
C ALA A 62 -5.53 -2.71 1.85
N MET A 63 -6.54 -1.87 2.08
CA MET A 63 -6.88 -1.39 3.43
C MET A 63 -7.22 -2.56 4.36
N THR A 64 -8.07 -3.48 3.92
CA THR A 64 -8.43 -4.68 4.70
C THR A 64 -7.19 -5.52 5.08
N LEU A 65 -6.21 -5.64 4.19
CA LEU A 65 -4.97 -6.34 4.51
C LEU A 65 -4.13 -5.55 5.52
N LEU A 66 -3.92 -4.26 5.31
CA LEU A 66 -3.10 -3.42 6.18
C LEU A 66 -3.62 -3.38 7.63
N GLU A 67 -4.94 -3.40 7.81
CA GLU A 67 -5.57 -3.47 9.13
C GLU A 67 -5.25 -4.76 9.89
N SER A 68 -4.92 -5.84 9.16
CA SER A 68 -4.52 -7.12 9.75
C SER A 68 -3.01 -7.29 9.93
N TYR A 69 -2.20 -6.37 9.41
CA TYR A 69 -0.75 -6.51 9.39
C TYR A 69 -0.09 -6.06 10.69
N THR A 70 1.02 -6.72 11.03
CA THR A 70 1.94 -6.22 12.06
C THR A 70 2.78 -5.05 11.52
N SER A 71 3.29 -4.19 12.41
CA SER A 71 4.13 -3.06 11.99
C SER A 71 5.35 -3.48 11.16
N SER A 72 5.98 -4.61 11.48
CA SER A 72 7.11 -5.15 10.71
C SER A 72 6.73 -5.57 9.28
N SER A 73 5.48 -6.00 9.06
CA SER A 73 5.00 -6.35 7.72
C SER A 73 4.79 -5.12 6.83
N LEU A 74 4.52 -3.96 7.43
CA LEU A 74 4.29 -2.70 6.70
C LEU A 74 5.60 -2.12 6.14
N GLU A 75 6.71 -2.30 6.86
CA GLU A 75 8.04 -1.79 6.47
C GLU A 75 8.61 -2.45 5.21
N THR A 76 8.08 -3.60 4.78
CA THR A 76 8.45 -4.30 3.55
C THR A 76 7.34 -4.29 2.49
N THR A 77 6.27 -3.51 2.72
CA THR A 77 5.08 -3.52 1.86
C THR A 77 5.08 -2.38 0.84
N ILE A 78 4.84 -2.72 -0.43
CA ILE A 78 4.53 -1.80 -1.53
C ILE A 78 3.07 -1.99 -1.92
N ILE A 79 2.34 -0.90 -2.13
CA ILE A 79 0.93 -0.93 -2.55
C ILE A 79 0.82 -0.38 -3.96
N LEU A 80 0.12 -1.14 -4.81
CA LEU A 80 -0.32 -0.74 -6.15
C LEU A 80 -1.83 -0.54 -6.10
N THR A 81 -2.33 0.67 -6.35
CA THR A 81 -3.77 0.95 -6.37
C THR A 81 -4.19 1.72 -7.61
N TRP A 82 -5.41 1.46 -8.09
CA TRP A 82 -6.08 2.25 -9.13
C TRP A 82 -7.24 3.08 -8.58
N SER A 83 -7.40 3.15 -7.25
CA SER A 83 -8.36 4.05 -6.64
C SER A 83 -8.09 5.48 -7.11
N ARG A 84 -9.15 6.24 -7.38
CA ARG A 84 -9.08 7.66 -7.78
C ARG A 84 -9.34 8.61 -6.60
N CYS A 85 -9.50 8.08 -5.39
CA CYS A 85 -9.87 8.84 -4.20
C CYS A 85 -8.61 9.30 -3.44
N PRO A 86 -8.33 10.62 -3.38
CA PRO A 86 -7.16 11.14 -2.67
C PRO A 86 -7.16 10.83 -1.18
N GLU A 87 -8.34 10.86 -0.54
CA GLU A 87 -8.51 10.52 0.87
C GLU A 87 -8.02 9.10 1.15
N TYR A 88 -8.39 8.17 0.27
CA TYR A 88 -8.00 6.78 0.38
C TYR A 88 -6.49 6.57 0.19
N TRP A 89 -5.84 7.34 -0.70
CA TRP A 89 -4.39 7.27 -0.86
C TRP A 89 -3.64 7.74 0.38
N GLU A 90 -4.11 8.81 1.01
CA GLU A 90 -3.53 9.28 2.27
C GLU A 90 -3.73 8.26 3.38
N ASP A 91 -4.92 7.67 3.47
CA ASP A 91 -5.19 6.62 4.46
C ASP A 91 -4.24 5.43 4.27
N LEU A 92 -4.03 4.95 3.03
CA LEU A 92 -3.05 3.90 2.73
C LEU A 92 -1.61 4.33 3.11
N TRP A 93 -1.26 5.60 2.88
CA TRP A 93 0.07 6.12 3.17
C TRP A 93 0.33 6.28 4.68
N ASP A 94 -0.71 6.60 5.45
CA ASP A 94 -0.67 6.75 6.91
C ASP A 94 -0.36 5.41 7.61
N HIS A 95 -0.68 4.28 6.98
CA HIS A 95 -0.21 2.93 7.41
C HIS A 95 1.30 2.71 7.21
N ARG A 96 2.03 3.72 6.75
CA ARG A 96 3.48 3.70 6.55
C ARG A 96 4.03 2.55 5.69
N PRO A 97 3.42 2.23 4.53
CA PRO A 97 4.03 1.30 3.60
C PRO A 97 5.39 1.84 3.12
N LEU A 98 6.24 0.92 2.68
CA LEU A 98 7.51 1.23 2.04
C LEU A 98 7.30 1.91 0.68
N GLY A 99 6.26 1.52 -0.06
CA GLY A 99 5.91 2.07 -1.37
C GLY A 99 4.42 2.29 -1.56
N LEU A 100 4.02 3.39 -2.23
CA LEU A 100 2.66 3.60 -2.73
C LEU A 100 2.70 4.10 -4.18
N ILE A 101 2.11 3.31 -5.08
CA ILE A 101 1.96 3.58 -6.51
C ILE A 101 0.47 3.70 -6.82
N VAL A 102 0.09 4.80 -7.46
CA VAL A 102 -1.28 5.09 -7.88
C VAL A 102 -1.35 5.07 -9.40
N ALA A 103 -2.32 4.33 -9.96
CA ALA A 103 -2.70 4.23 -11.38
C ALA A 103 -1.63 3.68 -12.37
N GLU A 104 -0.37 3.64 -12.00
CA GLU A 104 0.75 3.43 -12.92
C GLU A 104 1.66 2.27 -12.50
N TYR A 105 1.17 1.03 -12.64
CA TYR A 105 1.94 -0.16 -12.25
C TYR A 105 3.28 -0.31 -12.99
N HIS A 106 3.44 0.32 -14.17
CA HIS A 106 4.70 0.33 -14.91
C HIS A 106 5.84 1.03 -14.14
N LEU A 107 5.52 1.87 -13.15
CA LEU A 107 6.49 2.50 -12.24
C LEU A 107 6.94 1.58 -11.10
N LEU A 108 6.44 0.35 -11.02
CA LEU A 108 6.85 -0.62 -10.01
C LEU A 108 8.36 -0.88 -10.04
N SER A 109 8.98 -0.97 -11.22
CA SER A 109 10.45 -1.13 -11.31
C SER A 109 11.21 0.05 -10.69
N THR A 110 10.78 1.28 -10.96
CA THR A 110 11.35 2.50 -10.36
C THR A 110 11.16 2.52 -8.85
N CYS A 111 9.97 2.17 -8.36
CA CYS A 111 9.70 2.04 -6.93
C CYS A 111 10.60 1.00 -6.29
N LEU A 112 10.70 -0.20 -6.88
CA LEU A 112 11.58 -1.26 -6.43
C LEU A 112 13.02 -0.74 -6.31
N HIS A 113 13.51 0.03 -7.30
CA HIS A 113 14.86 0.60 -7.27
C HIS A 113 15.05 1.62 -6.14
N ALA A 114 14.04 2.43 -5.83
CA ALA A 114 14.09 3.37 -4.72
C ALA A 114 14.13 2.64 -3.37
N VAL A 115 13.28 1.62 -3.19
CA VAL A 115 13.21 0.87 -1.93
C VAL A 115 14.45 0.02 -1.68
N ALA A 116 15.12 -0.44 -2.74
CA ALA A 116 16.45 -1.07 -2.68
C ALA A 116 17.46 -0.24 -1.90
N HIS A 117 17.38 1.08 -2.08
CA HIS A 117 18.25 2.06 -1.42
C HIS A 117 17.67 2.53 -0.08
N LYS A 118 16.77 1.74 0.53
CA LYS A 118 16.10 2.01 1.80
C LYS A 118 15.33 3.35 1.81
N LYS A 119 14.81 3.76 0.66
CA LYS A 119 13.99 4.97 0.53
C LYS A 119 12.51 4.60 0.43
N ARG A 120 11.67 5.24 1.22
CA ARG A 120 10.21 5.18 1.02
C ARG A 120 9.86 5.85 -0.31
N PHE A 121 8.96 5.23 -1.06
CA PHE A 121 8.59 5.70 -2.38
C PHE A 121 7.09 6.01 -2.42
N ARG A 122 6.73 7.19 -2.92
CA ARG A 122 5.35 7.56 -3.19
C ARG A 122 5.33 8.33 -4.50
N ILE A 123 4.44 7.92 -5.42
CA ILE A 123 4.19 8.75 -6.60
C ILE A 123 3.53 10.05 -6.14
N PRO A 124 4.07 11.22 -6.51
CA PRO A 124 3.40 12.49 -6.26
C PRO A 124 2.06 12.50 -6.98
N THR A 125 0.96 12.58 -6.24
CA THR A 125 -0.37 12.74 -6.83
C THR A 125 -0.62 14.23 -7.04
N MET A 126 -1.14 14.60 -8.22
CA MET A 126 -1.47 16.01 -8.49
C MET A 126 -2.67 16.51 -7.67
N THR A 127 -3.43 15.58 -7.10
CA THR A 127 -4.59 15.87 -6.24
C THR A 127 -4.21 15.64 -4.79
N THR A 128 -4.45 16.65 -3.96
CA THR A 128 -4.37 16.57 -2.51
C THR A 128 -5.78 16.48 -1.94
N THR A 129 -5.94 15.75 -0.84
CA THR A 129 -7.20 15.76 -0.10
C THR A 129 -7.41 17.10 0.60
N SER A 130 -8.65 17.56 0.68
CA SER A 130 -9.04 18.70 1.53
C SER A 130 -9.33 18.29 2.97
N LEU A 131 -9.39 16.99 3.26
CA LEU A 131 -9.72 16.46 4.57
C LEU A 131 -8.48 16.27 5.44
N THR A 132 -8.60 16.70 6.69
CA THR A 132 -7.62 16.39 7.74
C THR A 132 -7.56 14.88 8.02
N PRO A 133 -6.47 14.36 8.60
CA PRO A 133 -6.38 12.95 8.99
C PRO A 133 -7.53 12.50 9.90
N THR A 134 -7.97 13.36 10.82
CA THR A 134 -9.11 13.10 11.72
C THR A 134 -10.41 12.95 10.94
N GLU A 135 -10.70 13.87 10.01
CA GLU A 135 -11.91 13.80 9.19
C GLU A 135 -11.92 12.54 8.31
N ARG A 136 -10.79 12.20 7.68
CA ARG A 136 -10.68 10.95 6.92
C ARG A 136 -10.96 9.73 7.77
N ARG A 137 -10.41 9.67 9.00
CA ARG A 137 -10.67 8.59 9.96
C ARG A 137 -12.16 8.50 10.32
N ILE A 138 -12.84 9.62 10.54
CA ILE A 138 -14.30 9.66 10.77
C ILE A 138 -15.06 9.09 9.57
N PHE A 139 -14.76 9.55 8.35
CA PHE A 139 -15.43 9.06 7.15
C PHE A 139 -15.19 7.57 6.92
N ARG A 140 -13.99 7.07 7.23
CA ARG A 140 -13.70 5.63 7.17
C ARG A 140 -14.54 4.86 8.18
N PHE A 141 -14.72 5.33 9.41
CA PHE A 141 -15.63 4.64 10.34
C PHE A 141 -17.08 4.65 9.83
N LEU A 142 -17.55 5.78 9.29
CA LEU A 142 -18.89 5.85 8.71
C LEU A 142 -19.06 4.87 7.55
N SER A 143 -18.06 4.69 6.68
CA SER A 143 -18.13 3.75 5.56
C SER A 143 -18.19 2.28 6.02
N HIS A 144 -17.74 1.98 7.23
CA HIS A 144 -17.83 0.66 7.86
C HIS A 144 -19.11 0.47 8.69
N GLY A 145 -20.03 1.43 8.67
CA GLY A 145 -21.33 1.34 9.35
C GLY A 145 -21.30 1.69 10.84
N TYR A 146 -20.21 2.30 11.34
CA TYR A 146 -20.17 2.78 12.71
C TYR A 146 -21.11 3.98 12.91
N THR A 147 -21.79 3.99 14.05
CA THR A 147 -22.65 5.10 14.47
C THR A 147 -21.84 6.26 15.05
N ASN A 148 -22.42 7.46 15.08
CA ASN A 148 -21.75 8.64 15.66
C ASN A 148 -21.34 8.43 17.12
N SER A 149 -22.11 7.68 17.92
CA SER A 149 -21.73 7.35 19.30
C SER A 149 -20.51 6.43 19.34
N GLN A 150 -20.48 5.37 18.53
CA GLN A 150 -19.33 4.47 18.46
C GLN A 150 -18.07 5.19 17.95
N ILE A 151 -18.23 6.10 16.97
CA ILE A 151 -17.13 6.93 16.49
C ILE A 151 -16.62 7.83 17.61
N ALA A 152 -17.52 8.50 18.33
CA ALA A 152 -17.15 9.34 19.46
C ALA A 152 -16.34 8.56 20.50
N ASP A 153 -16.70 7.31 20.82
CA ASP A 153 -15.95 6.48 21.78
C ASP A 153 -14.48 6.27 21.35
N PHE A 154 -14.20 6.07 20.05
CA PHE A 154 -12.82 5.97 19.55
C PHE A 154 -12.03 7.28 19.71
N PHE A 155 -12.69 8.43 19.57
CA PHE A 155 -12.05 9.75 19.74
C PHE A 155 -12.02 10.23 21.20
N LEU A 156 -12.88 9.70 22.06
CA LEU A 156 -12.90 9.98 23.49
C LEU A 156 -11.76 9.24 24.22
N MET A 157 -11.25 8.13 23.67
CA MET A 157 -9.99 7.52 24.13
C MET A 157 -8.74 8.34 23.73
N ASP A 158 -8.89 9.32 22.81
CA ASP A 158 -7.83 10.20 22.29
C ASP A 158 -8.05 11.72 22.63
N THR A 159 -9.08 12.11 23.42
CA THR A 159 -9.74 13.46 23.59
C THR A 159 -8.97 14.81 23.39
N PRO A 160 -9.63 15.95 23.03
CA PRO A 160 -11.08 16.25 23.05
C PRO A 160 -11.75 16.67 21.71
N ILE A 161 -13.09 16.57 21.75
CA ILE A 161 -14.16 16.74 20.74
C ILE A 161 -13.94 17.87 19.71
N VAL A 162 -13.84 17.48 18.43
CA VAL A 162 -14.08 18.39 17.29
C VAL A 162 -15.59 18.43 17.03
N LYS A 163 -16.23 19.57 17.32
CA LYS A 163 -17.57 19.87 16.80
C LYS A 163 -17.45 20.05 15.29
N LEU A 164 -17.98 19.12 14.50
CA LEU A 164 -18.21 19.34 13.07
C LEU A 164 -19.28 20.44 12.93
N GLN A 165 -18.85 21.67 12.65
CA GLN A 165 -19.75 22.74 12.24
C GLN A 165 -20.19 22.45 10.79
N LYS A 166 -21.51 22.33 10.60
CA LYS A 166 -22.11 22.40 9.26
C LYS A 166 -21.95 23.86 8.77
N HIS A 167 -21.35 24.04 7.60
CA HIS A 167 -21.47 25.28 6.82
C HIS A 167 -22.86 25.39 6.19
#